data_AF-A0A2W6QA49-F1
#
_entry.id   AF-A0A2W6QA49-F1
#
_cell.length_a   1.000
_cell.length_b   1.000
_cell.length_c   1.000
_cell.angle_alpha   90.00
_cell.angle_beta   90.00
_cell.angle_gamma   90.00
#
_symmetry.space_group_name_H-M   'P 1'
#
loop_
_entity.id
_entity.type
_entity.pdbx_description
1 polymer ?
#
loop_
_entity_poly.entity_id
_entity_poly.type
_entity_poly.pdbx_seq_one_letter_code
_entity_poly.pdbx_strand_id
1 'polypeptide(L)'
;MDREGAFQVGTTAFQVTTAPMEKLISHCIKIKRAGYRPVILTLESKVIAARQLADNVGMSELIAIQAAETFIGNNIEEIAIYDGDKIRESLARLIHLL
;
A
#
# COMPACT_ATOMS: atom_id res chain seq x y z
N MET A 1 15.16 -9.49 -5.22
CA MET A 1 14.56 -9.62 -3.88
C MET A 1 13.82 -10.93 -3.86
N ASP A 2 14.12 -11.76 -2.87
CA ASP A 2 13.34 -12.97 -2.64
C ASP A 2 11.89 -12.59 -2.33
N ARG A 3 10.94 -13.43 -2.73
CA ARG A 3 9.48 -13.21 -2.66
C ARG A 3 8.96 -13.22 -1.20
N GLU A 4 9.50 -12.40 -0.32
CA GLU A 4 9.05 -12.23 1.07
C GLU A 4 7.76 -11.36 1.14
N GLY A 5 6.73 -11.71 0.37
CA GLY A 5 5.39 -11.11 0.50
C GLY A 5 5.24 -9.66 0.04
N ALA A 6 6.25 -9.06 -0.60
CA ALA A 6 6.14 -7.74 -1.24
C ALA A 6 5.70 -7.85 -2.70
N PHE A 7 4.74 -7.03 -3.11
CA PHE A 7 4.48 -6.78 -4.53
C PHE A 7 5.34 -5.61 -5.01
N GLN A 8 6.09 -5.76 -6.10
CA GLN A 8 7.03 -4.74 -6.56
C GLN A 8 6.59 -4.16 -7.92
N VAL A 9 6.60 -2.83 -8.03
CA VAL A 9 6.43 -2.09 -9.28
C VAL A 9 7.57 -1.08 -9.41
N GLY A 10 8.42 -1.25 -10.42
CA GLY A 10 9.62 -0.44 -10.58
C GLY A 10 10.50 -0.50 -9.33
N THR A 11 10.78 0.67 -8.74
CA THR A 11 11.57 0.83 -7.51
C THR A 11 10.71 0.95 -6.25
N THR A 12 9.41 0.67 -6.33
CA THR A 12 8.47 0.70 -5.20
C THR A 12 8.05 -0.72 -4.81
N ALA A 13 8.05 -1.02 -3.51
CA ALA A 13 7.62 -2.30 -2.97
C ALA A 13 6.44 -2.11 -2.01
N PHE A 14 5.33 -2.76 -2.32
CA PHE A 14 4.07 -2.71 -1.60
C PHE A 14 3.96 -3.90 -0.64
N GLN A 15 3.72 -3.60 0.63
CA GLN A 15 3.39 -4.54 1.68
C GLN A 15 1.90 -4.39 2.00
N VAL A 16 1.11 -5.43 1.73
CA VAL A 16 -0.33 -5.40 1.95
C VAL A 16 -0.66 -6.23 3.19
N THR A 17 -1.42 -5.67 4.14
CA THR A 17 -1.85 -6.41 5.32
C THR A 17 -3.15 -5.86 5.91
N THR A 18 -3.98 -6.71 6.50
CA THR A 18 -5.12 -6.28 7.32
C THR A 18 -4.75 -6.06 8.79
N ALA A 19 -3.55 -6.47 9.20
CA ALA A 19 -3.06 -6.40 10.57
C ALA A 19 -1.57 -5.99 10.58
N PRO A 20 -1.26 -4.69 10.65
CA PRO A 20 0.13 -4.23 10.74
C PRO A 20 0.75 -4.63 12.09
N MET A 21 1.98 -5.14 12.05
CA MET A 21 2.75 -5.61 13.22
C MET A 21 4.22 -5.17 13.09
N GLU A 22 4.99 -5.14 14.17
CA GLU A 22 6.40 -4.69 14.18
C GLU A 22 7.29 -5.40 13.14
N LYS A 23 7.05 -6.71 12.91
CA LYS A 23 7.77 -7.48 11.89
C LYS A 23 7.63 -6.89 10.48
N LEU A 24 6.48 -6.29 10.17
CA LEU A 24 6.23 -5.59 8.91
C LEU A 24 7.15 -4.38 8.74
N ILE A 25 7.31 -3.59 9.81
CA ILE A 25 8.18 -2.40 9.80
C ILE A 25 9.64 -2.81 9.63
N SER A 26 10.06 -3.87 10.35
CA SER A 26 11.38 -4.46 10.19
C SER A 26 11.65 -4.89 8.75
N HIS A 27 10.64 -5.45 8.07
CA HIS A 27 10.75 -5.80 6.65
C HIS A 27 10.84 -4.56 5.75
N CYS A 28 10.03 -3.53 5.99
CA CYS A 28 10.10 -2.27 5.24
C CYS A 28 11.47 -1.57 5.38
N ILE A 29 12.13 -1.68 6.53
CA ILE A 29 13.51 -1.20 6.71
C ILE A 29 14.48 -1.94 5.80
N LYS A 30 14.36 -3.28 5.66
CA LYS A 30 15.18 -4.06 4.72
C LYS A 30 14.94 -3.61 3.27
N ILE A 31 13.67 -3.39 2.89
CA ILE A 31 13.29 -2.88 1.58
C ILE A 31 13.96 -1.53 1.30
N LYS A 32 13.87 -0.60 2.26
CA LYS A 32 14.50 0.72 2.14
C LYS A 32 16.02 0.64 2.00
N ARG A 33 16.68 -0.20 2.80
CA ARG A 33 18.14 -0.42 2.74
C ARG A 33 18.59 -1.02 1.41
N ALA A 34 17.74 -1.80 0.76
CA ALA A 34 17.99 -2.35 -0.56
C ALA A 34 17.71 -1.36 -1.71
N GLY A 35 17.40 -0.09 -1.40
CA GLY A 35 17.22 0.97 -2.40
C GLY A 35 15.79 1.12 -2.92
N TYR A 36 14.82 0.40 -2.36
CA TYR A 36 13.42 0.48 -2.78
C TYR A 36 12.61 1.43 -1.90
N ARG A 37 11.53 1.97 -2.44
CA ARG A 37 10.53 2.75 -1.70
C ARG A 37 9.49 1.81 -1.09
N PRO A 38 9.45 1.62 0.25
CA PRO A 38 8.41 0.81 0.88
C PRO A 38 7.09 1.57 0.96
N VAL A 39 6.00 0.87 0.63
CA VAL A 39 4.62 1.32 0.81
C VAL A 39 3.88 0.26 1.59
N ILE A 40 3.21 0.64 2.68
CA ILE A 40 2.26 -0.21 3.39
C ILE A 40 0.86 0.16 2.96
N LEU A 41 0.13 -0.82 2.46
CA LEU A 41 -1.32 -0.75 2.23
C LEU A 41 -2.01 -1.57 3.32
N THR A 42 -2.88 -0.93 4.08
CA THR A 42 -3.66 -1.59 5.13
C THR A 42 -5.09 -1.10 5.16
N LEU A 43 -5.94 -1.64 6.03
CA LEU A 43 -7.31 -1.13 6.18
C LEU A 43 -7.27 0.31 6.70
N GLU A 44 -8.22 1.14 6.28
CA GLU A 44 -8.36 2.54 6.76
C GLU A 44 -8.27 2.61 8.31
N SER A 45 -9.01 1.73 9.00
CA SER A 45 -9.02 1.63 10.47
C SER A 45 -7.67 1.28 11.12
N LYS A 46 -6.68 0.85 10.33
CA LYS A 46 -5.35 0.42 10.78
C LYS A 46 -4.23 1.36 10.35
N VAL A 47 -4.52 2.41 9.57
CA VAL A 47 -3.51 3.37 9.09
C VAL A 47 -2.79 4.06 10.25
N ILE A 48 -3.52 4.54 11.26
CA ILE A 48 -2.93 5.21 12.43
C ILE A 48 -2.01 4.26 13.20
N ALA A 49 -2.45 3.01 13.40
CA ALA A 49 -1.65 1.99 14.09
C ALA A 49 -0.35 1.67 13.33
N ALA A 50 -0.42 1.53 12.00
CA ALA A 50 0.77 1.33 11.18
C ALA A 50 1.73 2.53 11.24
N ARG A 51 1.19 3.76 11.25
CA ARG A 51 1.98 4.99 11.36
C ARG A 51 2.71 5.07 12.70
N GLN A 52 2.02 4.78 13.79
CA GLN A 52 2.64 4.71 15.13
C GLN A 52 3.78 3.69 15.19
N LEU A 53 3.62 2.51 14.56
CA LEU A 53 4.68 1.51 14.50
C LEU A 53 5.92 2.01 13.73
N ALA A 54 5.73 2.80 12.67
CA ALA A 54 6.81 3.43 11.93
C ALA A 54 7.45 4.58 12.71
N ASP A 55 6.66 5.38 13.43
CA ASP A 55 7.12 6.50 14.26
C ASP A 55 8.05 6.01 15.37
N ASN A 56 7.69 4.90 16.02
CA ASN A 56 8.46 4.30 17.11
C ASN A 56 9.91 3.94 16.72
N VAL A 57 10.21 3.81 15.42
CA VAL A 57 11.54 3.51 14.89
C VAL A 57 12.08 4.62 13.97
N GLY A 58 11.45 5.79 13.95
CA GLY A 58 11.88 6.93 13.15
C GLY A 58 11.76 6.75 11.63
N MET A 59 10.81 5.92 11.17
CA MET A 59 10.66 5.55 9.76
C MET A 59 9.43 6.16 9.07
N SER A 60 8.63 6.98 9.75
CA SER A 60 7.35 7.48 9.21
C SER A 60 7.44 8.33 7.96
N GLU A 61 8.54 9.07 7.80
CA GLU A 61 8.80 9.84 6.57
C GLU A 61 9.40 9.00 5.44
N LEU A 62 9.85 7.77 5.76
CA LEU A 62 10.57 6.89 4.84
C LEU A 62 9.71 5.73 4.33
N ILE A 63 8.60 5.44 5.02
CA ILE A 63 7.62 4.41 4.66
C ILE A 63 6.30 5.11 4.35
N ALA A 64 5.83 5.01 3.11
CA ALA A 64 4.50 5.51 2.79
C ALA A 64 3.45 4.55 3.35
N ILE A 65 2.44 5.08 4.04
CA ILE A 65 1.39 4.28 4.68
C ILE A 65 0.04 4.85 4.23
N GLN A 66 -0.79 4.01 3.62
CA GLN A 66 -2.07 4.40 3.04
C GLN A 66 -3.13 3.33 3.27
N ALA A 67 -4.38 3.75 3.31
CA ALA A 67 -5.52 2.84 3.27
C ALA A 67 -5.61 2.19 1.89
N ALA A 68 -5.82 0.87 1.86
CA ALA A 68 -5.99 0.11 0.64
C ALA A 68 -7.23 0.57 -0.13
N GLU A 69 -8.31 0.90 0.59
CA GLU A 69 -9.57 1.37 0.04
C GLU A 69 -9.38 2.67 -0.77
N THR A 70 -8.75 3.68 -0.15
CA THR A 70 -8.44 4.96 -0.79
C THR A 70 -7.42 4.79 -1.92
N PHE A 71 -6.39 3.97 -1.72
CA PHE A 71 -5.39 3.70 -2.75
C PHE A 71 -6.03 3.10 -4.01
N ILE A 72 -6.85 2.06 -3.86
CA ILE A 72 -7.52 1.41 -4.99
C ILE A 72 -8.52 2.37 -5.65
N GLY A 73 -9.34 3.08 -4.85
CA GLY A 73 -10.30 4.04 -5.37
C GLY A 73 -9.65 5.13 -6.24
N ASN A 74 -8.58 5.75 -5.73
CA ASN A 74 -7.87 6.80 -6.48
C ASN A 74 -7.25 6.27 -7.79
N ASN A 75 -6.68 5.05 -7.78
CA ASN A 75 -6.14 4.46 -9.01
C ASN A 75 -7.24 4.20 -10.05
N ILE A 76 -8.43 3.74 -9.62
CA ILE A 76 -9.57 3.55 -10.53
C ILE A 76 -9.99 4.88 -11.15
N GLU A 77 -10.14 5.92 -10.34
CA GLU A 77 -10.50 7.25 -10.83
C GLU A 77 -9.47 7.81 -11.81
N GLU A 78 -8.17 7.70 -11.47
CA GLU A 78 -7.08 8.17 -12.32
C GLU A 78 -7.03 7.44 -13.67
N ILE A 79 -7.10 6.10 -13.66
CA ILE A 79 -7.10 5.28 -14.88
C ILE A 79 -8.33 5.57 -15.74
N ALA A 80 -9.47 5.86 -15.11
CA ALA A 80 -10.69 6.25 -15.80
C ALA A 80 -10.67 7.70 -16.32
N ILE A 81 -9.62 8.48 -16.04
CA ILE A 81 -9.51 9.90 -16.39
C ILE A 81 -10.70 10.68 -15.78
N TYR A 82 -11.13 10.26 -14.59
CA TYR A 82 -12.27 10.84 -13.86
C TYR A 82 -13.60 10.83 -14.63
N ASP A 83 -13.72 9.96 -15.65
CA ASP A 83 -14.96 9.75 -16.38
C ASP A 83 -15.89 8.81 -15.60
N GLY A 84 -17.10 9.28 -15.30
CA GLY A 84 -18.04 8.56 -14.45
C GLY A 84 -18.49 7.20 -15.00
N ASP A 85 -18.59 7.04 -16.32
CA ASP A 85 -18.96 5.77 -16.95
C ASP A 85 -17.80 4.78 -16.90
N LYS A 86 -16.58 5.25 -17.19
CA LYS A 86 -15.36 4.42 -17.09
C LYS A 86 -15.04 4.01 -15.64
N ILE A 87 -15.35 4.86 -14.66
CA ILE A 87 -15.23 4.52 -13.24
C ILE A 87 -16.18 3.38 -12.91
N ARG A 88 -17.46 3.50 -13.28
CA ARG A 88 -18.47 2.45 -13.07
C ARG A 88 -18.06 1.13 -13.71
N GLU A 89 -17.59 1.17 -14.95
CA GLU A 89 -17.11 -0.01 -15.67
C GLU A 89 -15.90 -0.65 -14.97
N SER A 90 -14.95 0.16 -14.51
CA SER A 90 -13.74 -0.32 -13.82
C SER A 90 -14.05 -0.94 -12.46
N LEU A 91 -14.96 -0.33 -11.69
CA LEU A 91 -15.45 -0.89 -10.43
C LEU A 91 -16.18 -2.21 -10.65
N ALA A 92 -17.05 -2.28 -11.66
CA ALA A 92 -17.73 -3.52 -12.01
C ALA A 92 -16.71 -4.62 -12.32
N ARG A 93 -15.70 -4.36 -13.15
CA ARG A 93 -14.64 -5.34 -13.44
C ARG A 93 -13.88 -5.79 -12.19
N LEU A 94 -13.56 -4.88 -11.28
CA LEU A 94 -12.86 -5.22 -10.04
C LEU A 94 -13.68 -6.18 -9.16
N ILE A 95 -14.98 -5.89 -8.99
CA ILE A 95 -15.87 -6.71 -8.15
C ILE A 95 -16.10 -8.09 -8.76
N HIS A 96 -16.23 -8.20 -10.08
CA HIS A 96 -16.43 -9.49 -10.75
C HIS A 96 -15.17 -10.37 -10.82
N LEU A 97 -14.01 -9.87 -10.39
CA LEU A 97 -12.77 -10.65 -10.26
C LEU A 97 -12.58 -11.23 -8.86
N LEU A 98 -13.46 -10.88 -7.90
CA LEU A 98 -13.51 -11.42 -6.54
C LEU A 98 -14.55 -12.55 -6.44
#